data_AF-A0A1V9ACQ6-F1
#
_entry.id   AF-A0A1V9ACQ6-F1
#
_cell.length_a   1.000
_cell.length_b   1.000
_cell.length_c   1.000
_cell.angle_alpha   90.00
_cell.angle_beta   90.00
_cell.angle_gamma   90.00
#
_symmetry.space_group_name_H-M   'P 1'
#
loop_
_entity.id
_entity.type
_entity.pdbx_description
1 polymer ?
#
loop_
_entity_poly.entity_id
_entity_poly.type
_entity_poly.pdbx_seq_one_letter_code
_entity_poly.pdbx_strand_id
1 'polypeptide(L)'
;MQARAHHSRPRSREDYARGLPDYHDPTAGFGGAAPAYSALTLRIVLAALAVVLAIGGAVLFAYADAWWGTVLLGLVAVGSAVDLAWVVHRKRRGEPG
;
A
#
# COMPACT_ATOMS: atom_id res chain seq x y z
N MET A 1 -22.17 20.54 1.83
CA MET A 1 -22.57 19.64 2.94
C MET A 1 -23.83 18.88 2.52
N GLN A 2 -23.71 17.65 2.03
CA GLN A 2 -24.87 16.76 1.79
C GLN A 2 -24.50 15.36 2.26
N ALA A 3 -24.87 15.06 3.50
CA ALA A 3 -24.87 13.70 4.03
C ALA A 3 -25.97 12.92 3.29
N ARG A 4 -25.59 12.07 2.33
CA ARG A 4 -26.52 11.12 1.72
C ARG A 4 -26.78 10.01 2.72
N ALA A 5 -28.00 9.99 3.25
CA ALA A 5 -28.57 8.89 4.01
C ALA A 5 -28.50 7.61 3.14
N HIS A 6 -27.53 6.75 3.44
CA HIS A 6 -27.56 5.37 2.95
C HIS A 6 -28.73 4.67 3.64
N HIS A 7 -29.79 4.44 2.88
CA HIS A 7 -30.88 3.56 3.26
C HIS A 7 -30.31 2.22 3.73
N SER A 8 -30.58 1.86 4.99
CA SER A 8 -30.34 0.54 5.56
C SER A 8 -31.25 -0.48 4.89
N ARG A 9 -30.92 -0.89 3.67
CA ARG A 9 -31.50 -2.10 3.07
C ARG A 9 -30.90 -3.32 3.79
N PRO A 10 -31.71 -4.29 4.22
CA PRO A 10 -31.18 -5.54 4.76
C PRO A 10 -30.30 -6.22 3.71
N ARG A 11 -29.07 -6.58 4.09
CA ARG A 11 -28.11 -7.25 3.18
C ARG A 11 -28.66 -8.61 2.79
N SER A 12 -28.53 -8.96 1.52
CA SER A 12 -29.06 -10.23 0.99
C SER A 12 -28.13 -11.39 1.36
N ARG A 13 -28.67 -12.62 1.36
CA ARG A 13 -27.89 -13.84 1.63
C ARG A 13 -26.76 -14.04 0.62
N GLU A 14 -26.93 -13.54 -0.60
CA GLU A 14 -25.94 -13.55 -1.68
C GLU A 14 -24.75 -12.64 -1.38
N ASP A 15 -24.97 -11.52 -0.65
CA ASP A 15 -23.89 -10.62 -0.21
C ASP A 15 -23.01 -11.31 0.83
N TYR A 16 -23.60 -12.09 1.74
CA TYR A 16 -22.86 -12.91 2.70
C TYR A 16 -22.10 -14.05 2.03
N ALA A 17 -22.70 -14.71 1.03
CA ALA A 17 -22.06 -15.78 0.27
C ALA A 17 -20.84 -15.31 -0.54
N ARG A 18 -20.80 -14.03 -0.90
CA ARG A 18 -19.69 -13.41 -1.64
C ARG A 18 -18.48 -13.06 -0.78
N GLY A 19 -18.58 -13.24 0.54
CA GLY A 19 -17.57 -12.81 1.51
C GLY A 19 -17.69 -11.30 1.78
N LEU A 20 -18.16 -10.95 2.98
CA LEU A 20 -18.20 -9.55 3.39
C LEU A 20 -16.76 -9.01 3.55
N PRO A 21 -16.45 -7.81 3.03
CA PRO A 21 -15.21 -7.13 3.37
C PRO A 21 -15.04 -7.07 4.89
N ASP A 22 -13.85 -7.43 5.38
CA ASP A 22 -13.47 -7.43 6.80
C ASP A 22 -14.25 -8.40 7.71
N TYR A 23 -15.02 -9.35 7.17
CA TYR A 23 -15.79 -10.31 7.98
C TYR A 23 -14.92 -11.24 8.85
N HIS A 24 -13.67 -11.48 8.44
CA HIS A 24 -12.73 -12.35 9.13
C HIS A 24 -11.54 -11.60 9.75
N ASP A 25 -11.55 -10.27 9.76
CA ASP A 25 -10.49 -9.49 10.40
C ASP A 25 -10.88 -9.20 11.87
N PRO A 26 -10.24 -9.86 12.86
CA PRO A 26 -10.55 -9.66 14.28
C PRO A 26 -10.23 -8.24 14.78
N THR A 27 -9.53 -7.43 13.99
CA THR A 27 -9.19 -6.04 14.28
C THR A 27 -10.00 -5.03 13.46
N ALA A 28 -10.92 -5.50 12.61
CA ALA A 28 -11.81 -4.64 11.84
C ALA A 28 -12.60 -3.70 12.77
N GLY A 29 -12.47 -2.39 12.56
CA GLY A 29 -13.16 -1.38 13.35
C GLY A 29 -12.55 -1.09 14.73
N PHE A 30 -11.49 -1.77 15.16
CA PHE A 30 -10.79 -1.41 16.40
C PHE A 30 -10.10 -0.04 16.21
N GLY A 31 -10.52 0.96 16.97
CA GLY A 31 -10.01 2.33 16.85
C GLY A 31 -10.39 3.07 15.54
N GLY A 32 -11.39 2.59 14.78
CA GLY A 32 -11.79 3.20 13.51
C GLY A 32 -10.89 2.85 12.31
N ALA A 33 -10.14 1.73 12.41
CA ALA A 33 -9.32 1.23 11.32
C ALA A 33 -10.17 1.02 10.05
N ALA A 34 -9.74 1.68 8.96
CA ALA A 34 -10.39 1.55 7.65
C ALA A 34 -10.28 0.10 7.14
N PRO A 35 -11.26 -0.38 6.35
CA PRO A 35 -11.23 -1.68 5.69
C PRO A 35 -9.88 -1.99 5.03
N ALA A 36 -9.54 -3.27 4.88
CA ALA A 36 -8.24 -3.78 4.39
C ALA A 36 -7.70 -3.17 3.07
N TYR A 37 -8.51 -2.37 2.37
CA TYR A 37 -8.10 -1.46 1.28
C TYR A 37 -7.02 -0.43 1.67
N SER A 38 -6.90 -0.03 2.95
CA SER A 38 -5.88 0.93 3.39
C SER A 38 -4.45 0.38 3.25
N ALA A 39 -4.26 -0.94 3.43
CA ALA A 39 -2.97 -1.58 3.40
C ALA A 39 -2.29 -1.50 2.02
N LEU A 40 -3.06 -1.63 0.93
CA LEU A 40 -2.51 -1.55 -0.43
C LEU A 40 -2.01 -0.14 -0.77
N THR A 41 -2.78 0.89 -0.38
CA THR A 41 -2.38 2.29 -0.59
C THR A 41 -1.17 2.63 0.29
N LEU A 42 -1.16 2.17 1.55
CA LEU A 42 -0.01 2.31 2.43
C LEU A 42 1.24 1.66 1.83
N ARG A 43 1.14 0.45 1.28
CA ARG A 43 2.27 -0.23 0.63
C ARG A 43 2.84 0.58 -0.52
N ILE A 44 1.98 1.14 -1.38
CA ILE A 44 2.40 2.02 -2.47
C ILE A 44 3.13 3.25 -1.93
N VAL A 45 2.59 3.90 -0.89
CA VAL A 45 3.18 5.10 -0.29
C VAL A 45 4.54 4.77 0.35
N LEU A 46 4.63 3.70 1.13
CA LEU A 46 5.87 3.26 1.76
C LEU A 46 6.93 2.87 0.73
N ALA A 47 6.55 2.13 -0.32
CA ALA A 47 7.47 1.77 -1.39
C ALA A 47 7.94 3.00 -2.17
N ALA A 48 7.06 3.96 -2.46
CA ALA A 48 7.43 5.22 -3.10
C ALA A 48 8.39 6.06 -2.22
N LEU A 49 8.11 6.18 -0.93
CA LEU A 49 9.01 6.86 0.02
C LEU A 49 10.37 6.16 0.10
N ALA A 50 10.38 4.82 0.17
CA ALA A 50 11.61 4.04 0.19
C ALA A 50 12.45 4.29 -1.06
N VAL A 51 11.85 4.31 -2.25
CA VAL A 51 12.55 4.64 -3.51
C VAL A 51 13.16 6.03 -3.46
N VAL A 52 12.37 7.05 -3.07
CA VAL A 52 12.85 8.44 -3.05
C VAL A 52 13.99 8.62 -2.05
N LEU A 53 13.84 8.09 -0.83
CA LEU A 53 14.86 8.20 0.21
C LEU A 53 16.12 7.40 -0.14
N ALA A 54 15.97 6.21 -0.72
CA ALA A 54 17.12 5.39 -1.15
C ALA A 54 17.90 6.08 -2.27
N ILE A 55 17.21 6.65 -3.27
CA ILE A 55 17.88 7.41 -4.34
C ILE A 55 18.57 8.66 -3.77
N GLY A 56 17.86 9.46 -2.97
CA GLY A 56 18.43 10.66 -2.37
C GLY A 56 19.64 10.36 -1.49
N GLY A 57 19.55 9.31 -0.68
CA GLY A 57 20.66 8.83 0.14
C GLY A 57 21.83 8.29 -0.69
N ALA A 58 21.57 7.52 -1.75
CA ALA A 58 22.61 7.01 -2.64
C ALA A 58 23.39 8.16 -3.31
N VAL A 59 22.68 9.20 -3.77
CA VAL A 59 23.27 10.42 -4.34
C VAL A 59 24.11 11.13 -3.28
N LEU A 60 23.59 11.33 -2.07
CA LEU A 60 24.33 12.00 -0.99
C LEU A 60 25.61 11.23 -0.61
N PHE A 61 25.54 9.91 -0.51
CA PHE A 61 26.72 9.07 -0.22
C PHE A 61 27.73 9.08 -1.36
N ALA A 62 27.26 9.15 -2.61
CA ALA A 62 28.14 9.27 -3.77
C ALA A 62 28.92 10.59 -3.74
N TYR A 63 28.25 11.69 -3.37
CA TYR A 63 28.91 12.99 -3.16
C TYR A 63 29.93 12.98 -2.02
N ALA A 64 29.82 12.05 -1.08
CA ALA A 64 30.74 11.89 0.05
C ALA A 64 31.81 10.80 -0.19
N ASP A 65 31.97 10.29 -1.42
CA ASP A 65 32.85 9.17 -1.79
C ASP A 65 32.62 7.87 -0.98
N ALA A 66 31.46 7.75 -0.35
CA ALA A 66 31.07 6.60 0.46
C ALA A 66 30.45 5.50 -0.42
N TRP A 67 31.28 4.91 -1.30
CA TRP A 67 30.87 3.97 -2.35
C TRP A 67 30.05 2.79 -1.85
N TRP A 68 30.37 2.26 -0.66
CA TRP A 68 29.61 1.17 -0.03
C TRP A 68 28.14 1.55 0.18
N GLY A 69 27.89 2.74 0.74
CA GLY A 69 26.53 3.19 1.02
C GLY A 69 25.77 3.55 -0.24
N THR A 70 26.46 4.11 -1.25
CA THR A 70 25.88 4.33 -2.58
C THR A 70 25.41 3.02 -3.22
N VAL A 71 26.24 1.97 -3.19
CA VAL A 71 25.88 0.66 -3.76
C VAL A 71 24.72 0.03 -2.99
N LEU A 72 24.79 0.02 -1.66
CA LEU A 72 23.74 -0.54 -0.81
C LEU A 72 22.39 0.14 -1.04
N LEU A 73 22.36 1.48 -1.01
CA LEU A 73 21.14 2.25 -1.23
C LEU A 73 20.66 2.14 -2.68
N GLY A 74 21.57 2.02 -3.64
CA GLY A 74 21.22 1.72 -5.03
C GLY A 74 20.48 0.38 -5.17
N LEU A 75 20.97 -0.67 -4.52
CA LEU A 75 20.29 -1.98 -4.51
C LEU A 75 18.91 -1.90 -3.85
N VAL A 76 18.79 -1.19 -2.72
CA VAL A 76 17.50 -0.96 -2.06
C VAL A 76 16.54 -0.18 -2.98
N ALA A 77 17.03 0.88 -3.65
CA ALA A 77 16.23 1.66 -4.58
C ALA A 77 15.67 0.80 -5.72
N VAL A 78 16.51 -0.06 -6.32
CA VAL A 78 16.09 -0.99 -7.38
C VAL A 78 15.03 -1.97 -6.85
N GLY A 79 15.29 -2.60 -5.70
CA GLY A 79 14.35 -3.55 -5.09
C GLY A 79 12.99 -2.91 -4.76
N SER A 80 13.00 -1.73 -4.14
CA SER A 80 11.77 -0.98 -3.83
C SER A 80 11.05 -0.49 -5.09
N ALA A 81 11.77 -0.13 -6.16
CA ALA A 81 11.16 0.26 -7.43
C ALA A 81 10.45 -0.93 -8.09
N VAL A 82 11.04 -2.13 -8.03
CA VAL A 82 10.41 -3.37 -8.52
C VAL A 82 9.17 -3.72 -7.70
N ASP A 83 9.23 -3.63 -6.36
CA ASP A 83 8.05 -3.86 -5.50
C ASP A 83 6.93 -2.86 -5.81
N LEU A 84 7.26 -1.57 -5.90
CA LEU A 84 6.30 -0.53 -6.25
C LEU A 84 5.67 -0.79 -7.62
N ALA A 85 6.48 -1.10 -8.63
CA ALA A 85 5.99 -1.43 -9.97
C ALA A 85 5.08 -2.66 -9.95
N TRP A 86 5.44 -3.70 -9.20
CA TRP A 86 4.64 -4.91 -9.08
C TRP A 86 3.31 -4.66 -8.38
N VAL A 87 3.30 -3.91 -7.28
CA VAL A 87 2.08 -3.58 -6.52
C VAL A 87 1.15 -2.70 -7.35
N VAL A 88 1.70 -1.69 -8.05
CA VAL A 88 0.92 -0.83 -8.96
C VAL A 88 0.36 -1.65 -10.12
N HIS A 89 1.17 -2.54 -10.70
CA HIS A 89 0.74 -3.44 -11.78
C HIS A 89 -0.39 -4.36 -11.32
N ARG A 90 -0.27 -4.98 -10.15
CA ARG A 90 -1.33 -5.81 -9.54
C ARG A 90 -2.61 -5.00 -9.32
N LYS A 91 -2.48 -3.77 -8.78
CA LYS A 91 -3.62 -2.86 -8.57
C LYS A 91 -4.33 -2.51 -9.89
N ARG A 92 -3.59 -2.30 -10.98
CA ARG A 92 -4.16 -2.00 -12.31
C ARG A 92 -4.92 -3.17 -12.92
N ARG A 93 -4.58 -4.42 -12.56
CA ARG A 93 -5.28 -5.63 -13.04
C ARG A 93 -6.57 -5.95 -12.27
N GLY A 94 -6.90 -5.18 -11.24
CA GLY A 94 -8.17 -5.33 -10.52
C GLY A 94 -8.24 -6.56 -9.62
N GLU A 95 -7.11 -7.23 -9.35
CA GLU A 95 -7.03 -8.23 -8.30
C GLU A 95 -7.18 -7.50 -6.96
N PRO A 96 -8.28 -7.72 -6.20
CA PRO A 96 -8.39 -7.15 -4.87
C PRO A 96 -7.28 -7.75 -4.02
N GLY A 97 -6.48 -6.86 -3.43
CA GLY A 97 -5.48 -7.21 -2.44
C GLY A 97 -6.13 -7.67 -1.15
#